data_AF-A0A7K7S7B6-F1
#
_entry.id   AF-A0A7K7S7B6-F1
#
_cell.length_a   1.000
_cell.length_b   1.000
_cell.length_c   1.000
_cell.angle_alpha   90.00
_cell.angle_beta   90.00
_cell.angle_gamma   90.00
#
_symmetry.space_group_name_H-M   'P 1'
#
loop_
_entity.id
_entity.type
_entity.pdbx_description
1 polymer ?
#
loop_
_entity_poly.entity_id
_entity_poly.type
_entity_poly.pdbx_seq_one_letter_code
_entity_poly.pdbx_strand_id
1 'polypeptide(L)'
;QLEFLELRHRQLIQGALRAKRCQDLAGAKEFLRRARGVQGLLGAARAGLPVDLAQVPEVPLDGAEFELGPARGVPTPPEVTKTFLQLAGTLRRQHQLCLSFSRQFAQLGNIAE
;
A
#
# COMPACT_ATOMS: atom_id res chain seq x y z
N GLN A 1 7.62 22.71 -2.91
CA GLN A 1 9.02 22.27 -2.77
C GLN A 1 9.38 21.99 -1.31
N LEU A 2 9.10 22.91 -0.39
CA LEU A 2 9.41 22.76 1.04
C LEU A 2 8.69 21.57 1.70
N GLU A 3 7.40 21.38 1.41
CA GLU A 3 6.63 20.23 1.91
C GLU A 3 7.21 18.87 1.47
N PHE A 4 7.75 18.78 0.24
CA PHE A 4 8.39 17.57 -0.25
C PHE A 4 9.63 17.23 0.57
N LEU A 5 10.48 18.23 0.84
CA LEU A 5 11.69 18.05 1.66
C LEU A 5 11.33 17.69 3.12
N GLU A 6 10.28 18.29 3.68
CA GLU A 6 9.79 17.97 5.03
C GLU A 6 9.25 16.54 5.13
N LEU A 7 8.45 16.13 4.14
CA LEU A 7 7.94 14.76 4.04
C LEU A 7 9.10 13.76 3.94
N ARG A 8 10.06 14.04 3.05
CA ARG A 8 11.24 13.20 2.84
C ARG A 8 12.08 13.05 4.11
N HIS A 9 12.32 14.16 4.81
CA HIS A 9 13.07 14.17 6.05
C HIS A 9 12.39 13.31 7.12
N ARG A 10 11.06 13.40 7.25
CA ARG A 10 10.28 12.55 8.17
C ARG A 10 10.41 11.07 7.82
N GLN A 11 10.33 10.70 6.55
CA GLN A 11 10.47 9.32 6.09
C GLN A 11 11.85 8.74 6.43
N LEU A 12 12.93 9.51 6.22
CA LEU A 12 14.29 9.07 6.56
C LEU A 12 14.48 8.87 8.07
N ILE A 13 13.89 9.73 8.90
CA ILE A 13 13.90 9.55 10.37
C ILE A 13 13.12 8.30 10.77
N GLN A 14 11.96 8.05 10.16
CA GLN A 14 11.17 6.85 10.42
C GLN A 14 11.94 5.58 10.03
N GLY A 15 12.61 5.57 8.87
CA GLY A 15 13.50 4.48 8.46
C GLY A 15 14.62 4.23 9.46
N ALA A 16 15.27 5.29 9.97
CA ALA A 16 16.29 5.16 11.00
C ALA A 16 15.76 4.54 12.31
N LEU A 17 14.55 4.92 12.73
CA LEU A 17 13.90 4.36 13.92
C LEU A 17 13.55 2.88 13.73
N ARG A 18 13.09 2.49 12.53
CA ARG A 18 12.80 1.09 12.18
C ARG A 18 14.08 0.26 12.17
N ALA A 19 15.12 0.69 11.46
CA ALA A 19 16.42 0.03 11.43
C ALA A 19 17.00 -0.16 12.85
N LYS A 20 16.85 0.85 13.71
CA LYS A 20 17.23 0.74 15.14
C LYS A 20 16.44 -0.33 15.89
N ARG A 21 15.14 -0.50 15.63
CA ARG A 21 14.31 -1.54 16.25
C ARG A 21 14.68 -2.95 15.78
N CYS A 22 15.07 -3.07 14.50
CA CYS A 22 15.55 -4.33 13.90
C CYS A 22 17.02 -4.65 14.23
N GLN A 23 17.65 -3.90 15.15
CA GLN A 23 19.07 -4.01 15.52
C GLN A 23 20.06 -3.74 14.37
N ASP A 24 19.61 -3.19 13.24
CA ASP A 24 20.48 -2.73 12.17
C ASP A 24 20.96 -1.30 12.45
N LEU A 25 22.08 -1.22 13.18
CA LEU A 25 22.72 0.04 13.51
C LEU A 25 23.44 0.68 12.31
N ALA A 26 23.85 -0.12 11.32
CA ALA A 26 24.53 0.39 10.13
C ALA A 26 23.52 1.11 9.22
N GLY A 27 22.38 0.48 8.93
CA GLY A 27 21.27 1.09 8.19
C GLY A 27 20.74 2.33 8.90
N ALA A 28 20.55 2.29 10.22
CA ALA A 28 20.08 3.45 10.99
C ALA A 28 21.02 4.67 10.85
N LYS A 29 22.34 4.46 10.86
CA LYS A 29 23.33 5.53 10.66
C LYS A 29 23.25 6.11 9.25
N GLU A 30 23.06 5.27 8.24
CA GLU A 30 22.90 5.74 6.86
C GLU A 30 21.65 6.61 6.69
N PHE A 31 20.51 6.17 7.22
CA PHE A 31 19.26 6.93 7.19
C PHE A 31 19.41 8.30 7.85
N LEU A 32 20.09 8.37 9.01
CA LEU A 32 20.37 9.64 9.69
C LEU A 32 21.33 10.55 8.89
N ARG A 33 22.35 9.99 8.22
CA ARG A 33 23.24 10.75 7.35
C ARG A 33 22.47 11.38 6.19
N ARG A 34 21.59 10.61 5.55
CA ARG A 34 20.72 11.08 4.47
C ARG A 34 19.75 12.15 4.98
N ALA A 35 19.14 11.97 6.15
CA ALA A 35 18.24 12.96 6.76
C ALA A 35 18.93 14.30 7.01
N ARG A 36 20.18 14.29 7.50
CA ARG A 36 20.99 15.51 7.68
C ARG A 36 21.26 16.24 6.36
N GLY A 37 21.54 15.51 5.27
CA GLY A 37 21.67 16.11 3.94
C GLY A 37 20.40 16.84 3.52
N VAL A 38 19.23 16.22 3.72
CA VAL A 38 17.93 16.83 3.43
C VAL A 38 17.64 18.05 4.32
N GLN A 39 18.08 18.07 5.59
CA GLN A 39 17.94 19.26 6.44
C GLN A 39 18.68 20.49 5.88
N GLY A 40 19.87 20.29 5.31
CA GLY A 40 20.61 21.37 4.65
C GLY A 40 19.84 21.96 3.48
N LEU A 41 19.25 21.09 2.65
CA LEU A 41 18.37 21.49 1.54
C LEU A 41 17.11 22.21 2.02
N LEU A 42 16.57 21.80 3.17
CA LEU A 42 15.39 22.42 3.79
C LEU A 42 15.68 23.85 4.27
N GLY A 43 16.88 24.07 4.83
CA GLY A 43 17.37 25.41 5.20
C GLY A 43 17.54 26.31 3.97
N ALA A 44 18.13 25.80 2.90
CA ALA A 44 18.27 26.53 1.63
C ALA A 44 16.91 26.88 1.01
N ALA A 45 15.96 25.94 1.00
CA ALA A 45 14.60 26.17 0.51
C ALA A 45 13.87 27.25 1.33
N ARG A 46 14.04 27.25 2.66
CA ARG A 46 13.47 28.29 3.54
C ARG A 46 14.06 29.67 3.30
N ALA A 47 15.33 29.73 2.90
CA ALA A 47 16.01 30.96 2.53
C ALA A 47 15.66 31.45 1.11
N GLY A 48 14.79 30.76 0.38
CA GLY A 48 14.37 31.14 -0.98
C GLY A 48 15.37 30.79 -2.08
N LEU A 49 16.40 29.98 -1.77
CA LEU A 49 17.37 29.49 -2.75
C LEU A 49 16.77 28.33 -3.57
N PRO A 50 17.05 28.24 -4.88
CA PRO A 50 16.63 27.10 -5.69
C PRO A 50 17.35 25.84 -5.19
N VAL A 51 16.57 24.78 -4.93
CA VAL A 51 17.06 23.51 -4.41
C VAL A 51 16.94 22.44 -5.48
N ASP A 52 18.04 21.72 -5.73
CA ASP A 52 18.04 20.57 -6.63
C ASP A 52 17.40 19.36 -5.94
N LEU A 53 16.23 18.97 -6.45
CA LEU A 53 15.46 17.86 -5.92
C LEU A 53 16.01 16.49 -6.36
N ALA A 54 16.84 16.43 -7.40
CA ALA A 54 17.47 15.18 -7.85
C ALA A 54 18.50 14.65 -6.84
N GLN A 55 19.05 15.52 -5.99
CA GLN A 55 19.99 15.15 -4.92
C GLN A 55 19.28 14.61 -3.67
N VAL A 56 17.95 14.66 -3.62
CA VAL A 56 17.19 14.14 -2.49
C VAL A 56 17.14 12.62 -2.62
N PRO A 57 17.89 11.86 -1.80
CA PRO A 57 17.96 10.40 -1.94
C PRO A 57 16.57 9.82 -1.74
N GLU A 58 16.18 8.80 -2.50
CA GLU A 58 14.91 8.07 -2.32
C GLU A 58 14.94 7.22 -1.02
N VAL A 59 13.76 6.97 -0.44
CA VAL A 59 13.65 6.19 0.80
C VAL A 59 13.52 4.79 0.24
N PRO A 60 14.48 3.89 0.49
CA PRO A 60 14.24 2.49 0.18
C PRO A 60 12.93 2.11 0.87
N LEU A 61 11.91 1.85 0.05
CA LEU A 61 10.65 1.31 0.51
C LEU A 61 10.99 -0.09 1.02
N ASP A 62 11.08 -0.25 2.33
CA ASP A 62 11.07 -1.60 2.91
C ASP A 62 9.76 -2.26 2.47
N GLY A 63 9.81 -3.50 2.00
CA GLY A 63 8.61 -4.25 1.59
C GLY A 63 7.53 -4.33 2.69
N ALA A 64 7.89 -4.06 3.94
CA ALA A 64 6.99 -3.90 5.08
C ALA A 64 6.10 -2.64 5.02
N GLU A 65 6.45 -1.64 4.21
CA GLU A 65 5.60 -0.47 3.98
C GLU A 65 4.44 -0.76 3.01
N PHE A 66 4.52 -1.92 2.33
CA PHE A 66 3.44 -2.56 1.59
C PHE A 66 2.74 -3.68 2.40
N GLU A 67 2.91 -3.70 3.72
CA GLU A 67 1.93 -4.41 4.53
C GLU A 67 0.62 -3.62 4.44
N LEU A 68 -0.35 -4.21 3.74
CA LEU A 68 -1.76 -3.92 3.97
C LEU A 68 -1.94 -4.02 5.49
N GLY A 69 -1.91 -2.87 6.19
CA GLY A 69 -2.12 -2.85 7.63
C GLY A 69 -3.39 -3.63 7.94
N PRO A 70 -3.51 -4.27 9.13
CA PRO A 70 -4.69 -5.05 9.48
C PRO A 70 -5.87 -4.18 9.14
N ALA A 71 -6.70 -4.64 8.19
CA ALA A 71 -7.63 -3.79 7.47
C ALA A 71 -8.21 -2.81 8.48
N ARG A 72 -7.86 -1.52 8.37
CA ARG A 72 -8.70 -0.47 8.95
C ARG A 72 -9.95 -0.54 8.10
N GLY A 73 -10.72 -1.59 8.32
CA GLY A 73 -12.03 -1.74 7.76
C GLY A 73 -12.71 -0.49 8.22
N VAL A 74 -13.05 0.37 7.25
CA VAL A 74 -14.21 1.22 7.45
C VAL A 74 -15.23 0.30 8.08
N PRO A 75 -15.70 0.55 9.31
CA PRO A 75 -16.67 -0.32 9.95
C PRO A 75 -17.89 -0.33 9.03
N THR A 76 -17.99 -1.37 8.20
CA THR A 76 -19.10 -1.53 7.30
C THR A 76 -20.29 -1.88 8.17
N PRO A 77 -21.45 -1.21 7.99
CA PRO A 77 -22.64 -1.54 8.76
C PRO A 77 -22.88 -3.05 8.65
N PRO A 78 -23.28 -3.73 9.75
CA PRO A 78 -23.49 -5.17 9.74
C PRO A 78 -24.50 -5.60 8.67
N GLU A 79 -25.42 -4.70 8.31
CA GLU A 79 -26.38 -4.85 7.21
C GLU A 79 -25.70 -4.94 5.83
N VAL A 80 -24.68 -4.12 5.57
CA VAL A 80 -23.93 -4.13 4.30
C VAL A 80 -23.11 -5.42 4.18
N THR A 81 -22.47 -5.85 5.27
CA THR A 81 -21.74 -7.12 5.30
C THR A 81 -22.68 -8.29 5.06
N LYS A 82 -23.86 -8.29 5.70
CA LYS A 82 -24.88 -9.34 5.53
C LYS A 82 -25.42 -9.40 4.11
N THR A 83 -25.77 -8.26 3.52
CA THR A 83 -26.27 -8.20 2.14
C THR A 83 -25.21 -8.66 1.14
N PHE A 84 -23.95 -8.25 1.32
CA PHE A 84 -22.83 -8.71 0.50
C PHE A 84 -22.64 -10.24 0.56
N LEU A 85 -22.65 -10.81 1.77
CA LEU A 85 -22.52 -12.25 1.95
C LEU A 85 -23.70 -13.02 1.33
N GLN A 86 -24.91 -12.50 1.46
CA GLN A 86 -26.10 -13.08 0.82
C GLN A 86 -25.98 -13.06 -0.70
N LEU A 87 -25.60 -11.92 -1.29
CA LEU A 87 -25.40 -11.78 -2.72
C LEU A 87 -24.33 -12.76 -3.24
N ALA A 88 -23.19 -12.85 -2.56
CA ALA A 88 -22.12 -13.78 -2.90
C ALA A 88 -22.58 -15.24 -2.87
N GLY A 89 -23.43 -15.60 -1.90
CA GLY A 89 -24.05 -16.92 -1.80
C GLY A 89 -24.97 -17.22 -2.99
N THR A 90 -25.84 -16.28 -3.35
CA THR A 90 -26.75 -16.41 -4.49
C THR A 90 -25.98 -16.54 -5.80
N LEU A 91 -24.95 -15.72 -6.02
CA LEU A 91 -24.13 -15.75 -7.24
C LEU A 91 -23.44 -17.10 -7.42
N ARG A 92 -22.91 -17.69 -6.35
CA ARG A 92 -22.30 -19.03 -6.38
C ARG A 92 -23.30 -20.11 -6.74
N ARG A 93 -24.52 -20.06 -6.20
CA ARG A 93 -25.59 -21.01 -6.54
C ARG A 93 -25.97 -20.90 -8.01
N GLN A 94 -26.15 -19.67 -8.51
CA GLN A 94 -26.47 -19.46 -9.93
C GLN A 94 -25.36 -19.99 -10.83
N HIS A 95 -24.10 -19.72 -10.50
CA HIS A 95 -22.97 -20.25 -11.24
C HIS A 95 -22.97 -21.79 -11.26
N GLN A 96 -23.22 -22.44 -10.12
CA GLN A 96 -23.33 -23.90 -10.05
C GLN A 96 -24.48 -24.43 -10.91
N LEU A 97 -25.64 -23.77 -10.89
CA LEU A 97 -26.79 -24.15 -11.71
C LEU A 97 -26.46 -24.03 -13.20
N CYS A 98 -25.88 -22.90 -13.62
CA CYS A 98 -25.45 -22.71 -15.01
C CYS A 98 -24.47 -23.81 -15.46
N LEU A 99 -23.49 -24.16 -14.61
CA LEU A 99 -22.55 -25.23 -14.91
C LEU A 99 -23.23 -26.61 -14.99
N SER A 100 -24.17 -26.90 -14.09
CA SER A 100 -24.90 -28.16 -14.13
C SER A 100 -25.79 -28.27 -15.36
N PHE A 101 -26.50 -27.19 -15.70
CA PHE A 101 -27.38 -27.16 -16.86
C PHE A 101 -26.59 -27.26 -18.16
N SER A 102 -25.50 -26.49 -18.29
CA SER A 102 -24.61 -26.61 -19.45
C SER A 102 -24.11 -28.05 -19.66
N ARG A 103 -23.72 -28.74 -18.59
CA ARG A 103 -23.31 -30.15 -18.66
C ARG A 103 -24.45 -31.08 -19.07
N GLN A 104 -25.65 -30.87 -18.53
CA GLN A 104 -26.83 -31.68 -18.86
C GLN A 104 -27.27 -31.47 -20.31
N PHE A 105 -27.33 -30.23 -20.79
CA PHE A 105 -27.69 -29.92 -22.18
C PHE A 105 -26.64 -30.43 -23.18
N ALA A 106 -25.35 -30.36 -22.83
CA ALA A 106 -24.28 -30.95 -23.63
C ALA A 106 -24.41 -32.48 -23.74
N GLN A 107 -24.80 -33.18 -22.66
CA GLN A 107 -25.03 -34.63 -22.68
C GLN A 107 -26.28 -35.02 -23.47
N LEU A 108 -27.33 -34.19 -23.45
CA LEU A 108 -28.58 -34.42 -24.17
C LEU A 108 -28.52 -33.99 -25.65
N GLY A 109 -27.36 -33.50 -26.11
CA GLY A 109 -27.16 -33.07 -27.50
C GLY A 109 -27.92 -31.80 -27.87
N ASN A 110 -28.40 -31.04 -26.89
CA ASN A 110 -29.18 -29.83 -27.11
C ASN A 110 -28.24 -28.61 -27.10
N ILE A 111 -27.45 -28.46 -28.17
CA ILE A 111 -26.37 -27.45 -28.30
C ILE A 111 -26.91 -26.07 -28.76
N ALA A 112 -28.23 -25.88 -28.75
CA ALA A 112 -28.87 -24.65 -29.21
C ALA A 112 -29.14 -23.62 -28.09
N GLU A 113 -28.97 -24.00 -26.82
CA GLU A 113 -29.03 -23.08 -25.65
C GLU A 113 -27.78 -23.18 -24.76
#